data_AF-A0A521LKR5-F1
#
_entry.id   AF-A0A521LKR5-F1
#
_cell.length_a   1.000
_cell.length_b   1.000
_cell.length_c   1.000
_cell.angle_alpha   90.00
_cell.angle_beta   90.00
_cell.angle_gamma   90.00
#
_symmetry.space_group_name_H-M   'P 1'
#
loop_
_entity.id
_entity.type
_entity.pdbx_description
1 polymer ?
#
loop_
_entity_poly.entity_id
_entity_poly.type
_entity_poly.pdbx_seq_one_letter_code
_entity_poly.pdbx_strand_id
1 'polypeptide(L)'
;MSTRSVSRRPLLAAALLLPLAACATPRTTHTLSPRGDRLVRLIQNTGKDNMMAPEALALMGITNEGRDIPVRQLSGENDSGRYVVSLVNIRKIHEFVFHRRQGDVLILHLSDTKFARLQSVRYPRTGKPSIITDRAFAESDFQQQLAFWMDRIPGR
;
A
#
# COMPACT_ATOMS: atom_id res chain seq x y z
N MET A 1 69.50 19.56 46.11
CA MET A 1 69.32 20.97 45.68
C MET A 1 68.52 20.99 44.39
N SER A 2 67.63 21.98 44.27
CA SER A 2 66.72 22.34 43.16
C SER A 2 67.24 22.00 41.75
N THR A 3 66.40 21.66 40.77
CA THR A 3 65.55 22.65 40.06
C THR A 3 64.29 22.06 39.38
N ARG A 4 63.24 22.89 39.32
CA ARG A 4 62.01 22.74 38.51
C ARG A 4 62.28 23.02 37.03
N SER A 5 61.48 22.41 36.14
CA SER A 5 60.94 23.14 34.98
C SER A 5 59.72 22.45 34.38
N VAL A 6 58.61 23.19 34.36
CA VAL A 6 57.40 22.92 33.57
C VAL A 6 57.65 23.46 32.17
N SER A 7 57.31 22.72 31.12
CA SER A 7 57.09 23.27 29.79
C SER A 7 55.91 22.58 29.11
N ARG A 8 55.09 23.39 28.45
CA ARG A 8 53.78 23.07 27.87
C ARG A 8 53.97 22.71 26.37
N ARG A 9 53.29 21.63 25.94
CA ARG A 9 52.68 21.24 24.61
C ARG A 9 53.07 22.07 23.36
N PRO A 10 53.12 21.50 22.12
CA PRO A 10 52.01 20.73 21.51
C PRO A 10 52.38 19.70 20.40
N LEU A 11 51.37 19.28 19.61
CA LEU A 11 51.35 18.55 18.31
C LEU A 11 51.01 17.04 18.43
N LEU A 12 49.78 16.62 18.07
CA LEU A 12 49.30 16.21 16.72
C LEU A 12 50.09 14.98 16.20
N ALA A 13 49.52 13.83 15.84
CA ALA A 13 48.21 13.53 15.27
C ALA A 13 47.82 12.07 15.56
N ALA A 14 46.57 11.86 16.00
CA ALA A 14 45.90 10.58 15.93
C ALA A 14 45.05 10.58 14.66
N ALA A 15 45.28 9.62 13.75
CA ALA A 15 44.38 9.34 12.65
C ALA A 15 44.44 7.83 12.30
N LEU A 16 43.90 7.02 13.21
CA LEU A 16 43.36 5.70 12.91
C LEU A 16 41.90 5.92 12.53
N LEU A 17 41.58 6.03 11.25
CA LEU A 17 40.20 5.99 10.77
C LEU A 17 40.11 5.09 9.54
N LEU A 18 39.89 3.82 9.88
CA LEU A 18 39.00 2.82 9.27
C LEU A 18 38.49 3.15 7.85
N PRO A 19 38.58 2.19 6.90
CA PRO A 19 37.90 2.33 5.62
C PRO A 19 36.40 2.45 5.92
N LEU A 20 35.82 3.62 5.61
CA LEU A 20 34.38 3.83 5.60
C LEU A 20 33.80 2.81 4.63
N ALA A 21 33.34 1.71 5.21
CA ALA A 21 32.56 0.69 4.57
C ALA A 21 31.44 1.36 3.80
N ALA A 22 31.26 0.88 2.57
CA ALA A 22 30.22 1.28 1.66
C ALA A 22 28.88 1.48 2.38
N CYS A 23 28.40 2.72 2.43
CA CYS A 23 26.97 2.98 2.55
C CYS A 23 26.32 2.52 1.23
N ALA A 24 26.17 1.20 1.09
CA ALA A 24 25.24 0.64 0.15
C ALA A 24 23.86 1.17 0.55
N THR A 25 23.32 2.09 -0.25
CA THR A 25 21.92 2.46 -0.17
C THR A 25 21.09 1.18 -0.28
N PRO A 26 20.07 0.96 0.57
CA PRO A 26 19.18 -0.18 0.39
C PRO A 26 18.47 -0.01 -0.95
N ARG A 27 18.95 -0.72 -1.97
CA ARG A 27 18.32 -0.74 -3.29
C ARG A 27 17.30 -1.87 -3.28
N THR A 28 16.04 -1.51 -3.11
CA THR A 28 14.85 -2.03 -3.82
C THR A 28 13.60 -1.68 -3.01
N THR A 29 12.85 -0.67 -3.46
CA THR A 29 11.49 -0.44 -2.95
C THR A 29 10.68 0.12 -4.10
N HIS A 30 9.64 -0.60 -4.51
CA HIS A 30 8.57 -0.06 -5.35
C HIS A 30 8.24 1.35 -4.84
N THR A 31 8.46 2.36 -5.66
CA THR A 31 8.24 3.75 -5.24
C THR A 31 6.73 3.96 -5.14
N LEU A 32 6.18 3.69 -3.95
CA LEU A 32 4.83 4.10 -3.59
C LEU A 32 4.72 5.58 -3.92
N SER A 33 3.63 6.00 -4.57
CA SER A 33 3.38 7.44 -4.68
C SER A 33 3.27 8.02 -3.27
N PRO A 34 3.68 9.28 -3.00
CA PRO A 34 3.57 9.84 -1.65
C PRO A 34 2.16 9.74 -1.07
N ARG A 35 1.13 9.82 -1.92
CA ARG A 35 -0.27 9.67 -1.52
C ARG A 35 -0.67 8.22 -1.31
N GLY A 36 -0.20 7.30 -2.15
CA GLY A 36 -0.37 5.86 -1.97
C GLY A 36 0.28 5.39 -0.67
N ASP A 37 1.49 5.86 -0.37
CA ASP A 37 2.16 5.58 0.90
C ASP A 37 1.35 6.05 2.11
N ARG A 38 0.76 7.25 2.06
CA ARG A 38 -0.14 7.72 3.12
C ARG A 38 -1.37 6.83 3.27
N LEU A 39 -1.96 6.37 2.17
CA LEU A 39 -3.08 5.44 2.24
C LEU A 39 -2.67 4.08 2.83
N VAL A 40 -1.50 3.54 2.45
CA VAL A 40 -0.93 2.33 3.06
C VAL A 40 -0.82 2.50 4.57
N ARG A 41 -0.18 3.59 5.04
CA ARG A 41 -0.02 3.87 6.48
C ARG A 41 -1.36 4.04 7.18
N LEU A 42 -2.32 4.74 6.56
CA LEU A 42 -3.66 4.90 7.11
C LEU A 42 -4.33 3.54 7.33
N ILE A 43 -4.35 2.67 6.31
CA ILE A 43 -4.91 1.32 6.41
C ILE A 43 -4.16 0.47 7.46
N GLN A 44 -2.83 0.58 7.50
CA GLN A 44 -2.00 -0.13 8.49
C GLN A 44 -2.26 0.35 9.93
N ASN A 45 -2.60 1.61 10.14
CA ASN A 45 -2.80 2.16 11.48
C ASN A 45 -4.24 2.01 11.97
N THR A 46 -5.22 2.20 11.09
CA THR A 46 -6.64 2.29 11.48
C THR A 46 -7.54 1.24 10.84
N GLY A 47 -7.02 0.49 9.87
CA GLY A 47 -7.77 -0.59 9.21
C GLY A 47 -8.03 -1.78 10.12
N LYS A 48 -8.99 -2.61 9.72
CA LYS A 48 -9.33 -3.88 10.39
C LYS A 48 -8.85 -5.05 9.54
N ASP A 49 -8.30 -6.07 10.19
CA ASP A 49 -7.94 -7.31 9.52
C ASP A 49 -9.21 -8.01 9.02
N ASN A 50 -9.18 -8.53 7.80
CA ASN A 50 -10.28 -9.25 7.18
C ASN A 50 -9.75 -10.30 6.19
N MET A 51 -10.64 -11.16 5.71
CA MET A 51 -10.37 -12.17 4.70
C MET A 51 -11.19 -11.86 3.44
N MET A 52 -10.54 -11.90 2.28
CA MET A 52 -11.21 -11.77 0.99
C MET A 52 -11.27 -13.10 0.26
N ALA A 53 -12.41 -13.33 -0.40
CA ALA A 53 -12.67 -14.51 -1.18
C ALA A 53 -11.62 -14.67 -2.31
N PRO A 54 -11.01 -15.85 -2.44
CA PRO A 54 -9.89 -16.07 -3.36
C PRO A 54 -10.31 -15.97 -4.82
N GLU A 55 -11.54 -16.37 -5.16
CA GLU A 55 -12.00 -16.46 -6.54
C GLU A 55 -11.98 -15.10 -7.26
N ALA A 56 -12.42 -14.04 -6.59
CA ALA A 56 -12.44 -12.70 -7.18
C ALA A 56 -11.03 -12.12 -7.31
N LEU A 57 -10.16 -12.36 -6.32
CA LEU A 57 -8.79 -11.87 -6.32
C LEU A 57 -7.91 -12.63 -7.34
N ALA A 58 -8.19 -13.94 -7.55
CA ALA A 58 -7.51 -14.75 -8.55
C ALA A 58 -7.73 -14.21 -9.97
N LEU A 59 -8.95 -13.74 -10.29
CA LEU A 59 -9.22 -13.04 -11.55
C LEU A 59 -8.50 -11.70 -11.70
N MET A 60 -7.97 -11.15 -10.60
CA MET A 60 -7.13 -9.95 -10.57
C MET A 60 -5.63 -10.28 -10.51
N GLY A 61 -5.25 -11.56 -10.63
CA GLY A 61 -3.85 -11.99 -10.60
C GLY A 61 -3.26 -12.18 -9.20
N ILE A 62 -4.07 -11.98 -8.16
CA ILE A 62 -3.67 -12.17 -6.76
C ILE A 62 -4.12 -13.55 -6.30
N THR A 63 -3.16 -14.43 -5.98
CA THR A 63 -3.46 -15.80 -5.58
C THR A 63 -2.77 -16.18 -4.27
N ASN A 64 -3.45 -17.01 -3.48
CA ASN A 64 -2.93 -17.62 -2.25
C ASN A 64 -3.28 -19.12 -2.22
N GLU A 65 -2.97 -19.83 -3.31
CA GLU A 65 -3.20 -21.29 -3.44
C GLU A 65 -4.67 -21.68 -3.19
N GLY A 66 -5.61 -20.84 -3.63
CA GLY A 66 -7.05 -21.07 -3.44
C GLY A 66 -7.56 -20.81 -2.02
N ARG A 67 -6.71 -20.39 -1.08
CA ARG A 67 -7.13 -19.96 0.26
C ARG A 67 -7.55 -18.50 0.28
N ASP A 68 -8.40 -18.15 1.22
CA ASP A 68 -8.75 -16.76 1.51
C ASP A 68 -7.51 -15.88 1.66
N ILE A 69 -7.62 -14.65 1.19
CA ILE A 69 -6.51 -13.71 1.15
C ILE A 69 -6.65 -12.74 2.31
N PRO A 70 -5.68 -12.71 3.25
CA PRO A 70 -5.70 -11.77 4.35
C PRO A 70 -5.47 -10.35 3.83
N VAL A 71 -6.28 -9.42 4.32
CA VAL A 71 -6.21 -8.01 3.96
C VAL A 71 -6.43 -7.14 5.19
N ARG A 72 -6.00 -5.89 5.12
CA ARG A 72 -6.49 -4.84 6.03
C ARG A 72 -7.41 -3.91 5.29
N GLN A 73 -8.56 -3.60 5.89
CA GLN A 73 -9.60 -2.83 5.24
C GLN A 73 -9.91 -1.54 5.99
N LEU A 74 -10.13 -0.48 5.22
CA LEU A 74 -10.88 0.68 5.65
C LEU A 74 -12.23 0.68 4.94
N SER A 75 -13.27 1.05 5.67
CA SER A 75 -14.58 1.33 5.10
C SER A 75 -15.03 2.72 5.46
N GLY A 76 -15.68 3.39 4.52
CA GLY A 76 -16.37 4.64 4.74
C GLY A 76 -17.70 4.64 4.00
N GLU A 77 -18.57 5.56 4.38
CA GLU A 77 -19.91 5.67 3.83
C GLU A 77 -20.21 7.13 3.46
N ASN A 78 -21.09 7.32 2.48
CA ASN A 78 -21.73 8.57 2.11
C ASN A 78 -23.15 8.27 1.57
N ASP A 79 -23.82 9.28 1.03
CA ASP A 79 -25.17 9.14 0.46
C ASP A 79 -25.25 8.15 -0.72
N SER A 80 -24.13 7.88 -1.40
CA SER A 80 -24.05 6.91 -2.50
C SER A 80 -23.69 5.49 -2.04
N GLY A 81 -23.50 5.28 -0.74
CA GLY A 81 -23.35 3.98 -0.11
C GLY A 81 -21.99 3.74 0.52
N ARG A 82 -21.65 2.45 0.71
CA ARG A 82 -20.44 2.00 1.39
C ARG A 82 -19.30 1.75 0.42
N TYR A 83 -18.17 2.39 0.69
CA TYR A 83 -16.91 2.25 -0.03
C TYR A 83 -15.90 1.56 0.88
N VAL A 84 -15.14 0.62 0.32
CA VAL A 84 -14.11 -0.11 1.05
C VAL A 84 -12.83 -0.08 0.22
N VAL A 85 -11.69 0.09 0.90
CA VAL A 85 -10.38 -0.13 0.32
C VAL A 85 -9.66 -1.19 1.14
N SER A 86 -9.15 -2.20 0.45
CA SER A 86 -8.38 -3.28 1.04
C SER A 86 -6.92 -3.14 0.64
N LEU A 87 -6.02 -3.18 1.62
CA LEU A 87 -4.60 -3.33 1.39
C LEU A 87 -4.28 -4.83 1.34
N VAL A 88 -3.85 -5.30 0.17
CA VAL A 88 -3.29 -6.62 -0.01
C VAL A 88 -1.77 -6.51 0.15
N ASN A 89 -1.19 -7.43 0.92
CA ASN A 89 0.26 -7.55 1.07
C ASN A 89 0.68 -8.98 0.78
N ILE A 90 0.85 -9.29 -0.50
CA ILE A 90 1.33 -10.59 -0.97
C ILE A 90 2.70 -10.40 -1.60
N ARG A 91 3.66 -11.26 -1.22
CA ARG A 91 5.05 -11.23 -1.76
C ARG A 91 5.74 -9.87 -1.59
N LYS A 92 5.46 -9.15 -0.49
CA LYS A 92 6.00 -7.81 -0.19
C LYS A 92 5.59 -6.72 -1.18
N ILE A 93 4.54 -6.96 -1.96
CA ILE A 93 3.96 -5.97 -2.87
C ILE A 93 2.67 -5.45 -2.23
N HIS A 94 2.58 -4.12 -2.14
CA HIS A 94 1.36 -3.44 -1.71
C HIS A 94 0.49 -3.14 -2.92
N GLU A 95 -0.74 -3.67 -2.88
CA GLU A 95 -1.77 -3.38 -3.88
C GLU A 95 -3.06 -3.01 -3.17
N PHE A 96 -3.85 -2.16 -3.82
CA PHE A 96 -5.16 -1.75 -3.33
C PHE A 96 -6.25 -2.49 -4.08
N VAL A 97 -7.23 -2.99 -3.34
CA VAL A 97 -8.51 -3.44 -3.89
C VAL A 97 -9.59 -2.50 -3.39
N PHE A 98 -10.05 -1.63 -4.28
CA PHE A 98 -11.21 -0.79 -4.05
C PHE A 98 -12.46 -1.62 -4.32
N HIS A 99 -13.43 -1.59 -3.42
CA HIS A 99 -14.70 -2.24 -3.68
C HIS A 99 -15.89 -1.52 -3.05
N ARG A 100 -17.02 -1.62 -3.75
CA ARG A 100 -18.32 -1.14 -3.31
C ARG A 100 -19.42 -2.10 -3.77
N ARG A 101 -20.52 -2.13 -3.02
CA ARG A 101 -21.70 -2.92 -3.39
C ARG A 101 -22.68 -2.08 -4.21
N GLN A 102 -23.18 -2.64 -5.30
CA GLN A 102 -24.21 -2.07 -6.17
C GLN A 102 -25.34 -3.10 -6.29
N GLY A 103 -26.41 -2.92 -5.51
CA GLY A 103 -27.45 -3.93 -5.36
C GLY A 103 -26.86 -5.27 -4.92
N ASP A 104 -27.03 -6.29 -5.76
CA ASP A 104 -26.58 -7.66 -5.46
C ASP A 104 -25.15 -7.95 -5.91
N VAL A 105 -24.47 -6.99 -6.53
CA VAL A 105 -23.12 -7.18 -7.07
C VAL A 105 -22.10 -6.38 -6.25
N LEU A 106 -21.00 -7.04 -5.87
CA LEU A 106 -19.80 -6.38 -5.38
C LEU A 106 -18.89 -6.05 -6.57
N ILE A 107 -18.56 -4.78 -6.75
CA ILE A 107 -17.62 -4.35 -7.80
C ILE A 107 -16.26 -4.13 -7.15
N LEU A 108 -15.22 -4.77 -7.71
CA LEU A 108 -13.86 -4.71 -7.22
C LEU A 108 -12.93 -4.15 -8.30
N HIS A 109 -12.01 -3.28 -7.91
CA HIS A 109 -10.94 -2.77 -8.76
C HIS A 109 -9.61 -2.99 -8.08
N LEU A 110 -8.73 -3.75 -8.74
CA LEU A 110 -7.33 -3.83 -8.38
C LEU A 110 -6.61 -2.58 -8.90
N SER A 111 -5.80 -1.98 -8.03
CA SER A 111 -4.98 -0.84 -8.35
C SER A 111 -3.62 -0.91 -7.69
N ASP A 112 -2.61 -0.38 -8.37
CA ASP A 112 -1.29 -0.18 -7.77
C ASP A 112 -1.28 1.01 -6.80
N THR A 113 -0.12 1.27 -6.20
CA THR A 113 0.06 2.35 -5.23
C THR A 113 0.23 3.74 -5.86
N LYS A 114 0.20 3.82 -7.19
CA LYS A 114 0.08 5.06 -7.97
C LYS A 114 -1.36 5.30 -8.41
N PHE A 115 -2.31 4.46 -7.96
CA PHE A 115 -3.71 4.52 -8.29
C PHE A 115 -4.01 4.26 -9.78
N ALA A 116 -3.15 3.50 -10.46
CA ALA A 116 -3.45 2.97 -11.78
C ALA A 116 -4.37 1.75 -11.64
N ARG A 117 -5.49 1.73 -12.36
CA ARG A 117 -6.39 0.58 -12.39
C ARG A 117 -5.77 -0.54 -13.23
N LEU A 118 -5.63 -1.72 -12.62
CA LEU A 118 -5.01 -2.89 -13.26
C LEU A 118 -6.07 -3.86 -13.79
N GLN A 119 -7.05 -4.21 -12.95
CA GLN A 119 -8.09 -5.18 -13.28
C GLN A 119 -9.38 -4.83 -12.55
N SER A 120 -10.52 -5.25 -13.10
CA SER A 120 -11.83 -5.01 -12.47
C SER A 120 -12.70 -6.24 -12.59
N VAL A 121 -13.43 -6.54 -11.52
CA VAL A 121 -14.20 -7.77 -11.35
C VAL A 121 -15.56 -7.42 -10.77
N ARG A 122 -16.59 -8.09 -11.27
CA ARG A 122 -17.93 -8.12 -10.67
C ARG A 122 -18.07 -9.43 -9.92
N TYR A 123 -18.56 -9.36 -8.68
CA TYR A 123 -18.82 -10.53 -7.86
C TYR A 123 -20.28 -10.50 -7.40
N PRO A 124 -21.19 -11.22 -8.09
CA PRO A 124 -22.59 -11.30 -7.67
C PRO A 124 -22.72 -12.00 -6.31
N ARG A 125 -23.78 -11.69 -5.56
CA ARG A 125 -24.09 -12.35 -4.28
C ARG A 125 -24.23 -13.86 -4.44
N THR A 126 -24.74 -14.30 -5.59
CA THR A 126 -24.85 -15.70 -5.98
C THR A 126 -24.15 -15.93 -7.32
N GLY A 127 -23.34 -16.98 -7.41
CA GLY A 127 -22.58 -17.31 -8.62
C GLY A 127 -21.10 -16.92 -8.54
N LYS A 128 -20.42 -17.01 -9.68
CA LYS A 128 -18.97 -16.83 -9.78
C LYS A 128 -18.60 -15.38 -10.13
N PRO A 129 -17.46 -14.87 -9.63
CA PRO A 129 -16.96 -13.58 -10.07
C PRO A 129 -16.57 -13.64 -11.55
N SER A 130 -16.61 -12.48 -12.22
CA SER A 130 -16.20 -12.35 -13.62
C SER A 130 -15.50 -11.03 -13.88
N ILE A 131 -14.60 -11.02 -14.85
CA ILE A 131 -13.92 -9.81 -15.29
C ILE A 131 -14.94 -8.83 -15.91
N ILE A 132 -14.81 -7.56 -15.55
CA ILE A 132 -15.54 -6.48 -16.19
C ILE A 132 -14.81 -6.11 -17.48
N THR A 133 -15.41 -6.46 -18.62
CA THR A 133 -14.86 -6.20 -19.96
C THR A 133 -15.23 -4.82 -20.51
N ASP A 134 -16.32 -4.23 -20.02
CA ASP A 134 -16.69 -2.83 -20.31
C ASP A 134 -15.70 -1.90 -19.62
N ARG A 135 -14.77 -1.35 -20.41
CA ARG A 135 -13.70 -0.47 -19.91
C ARG A 135 -14.24 0.90 -19.46
N ALA A 136 -15.27 1.42 -20.11
CA ALA A 136 -15.82 2.74 -19.77
C ALA A 136 -16.53 2.69 -18.42
N PHE A 137 -17.35 1.66 -18.21
CA PHE A 137 -17.95 1.39 -16.90
C PHE A 137 -16.88 1.18 -15.83
N ALA A 138 -15.90 0.29 -16.07
CA ALA A 138 -14.87 -0.03 -15.08
C ALA A 138 -14.03 1.19 -14.68
N GLU A 139 -13.70 2.07 -15.64
CA GLU A 139 -12.95 3.29 -15.36
C GLU A 139 -13.79 4.29 -14.58
N SER A 140 -15.02 4.55 -15.00
CA SER A 140 -15.93 5.48 -14.31
C SER A 140 -16.17 5.06 -12.86
N ASP A 141 -16.46 3.77 -12.62
CA ASP A 141 -16.68 3.26 -11.27
C ASP A 141 -15.42 3.34 -10.41
N PHE A 142 -14.26 3.00 -10.98
CA PHE A 142 -12.99 3.11 -10.27
C PHE A 142 -12.68 4.55 -9.87
N GLN A 143 -12.85 5.51 -10.78
CA GLN A 143 -12.62 6.92 -10.48
C GLN A 143 -13.56 7.42 -9.37
N GLN A 144 -14.82 6.97 -9.36
CA GLN A 144 -15.76 7.29 -8.29
C GLN A 144 -15.29 6.73 -6.93
N GLN A 145 -14.88 5.46 -6.90
CA GLN A 145 -14.36 4.83 -5.67
C GLN A 145 -13.06 5.47 -5.20
N LEU A 146 -12.18 5.83 -6.14
CA LEU A 146 -10.92 6.49 -5.86
C LEU A 146 -11.15 7.88 -5.28
N ALA A 147 -12.01 8.70 -5.90
CA ALA A 147 -12.35 10.03 -5.44
C ALA A 147 -12.85 10.04 -3.99
N PHE A 148 -13.72 9.08 -3.63
CA PHE A 148 -14.20 8.92 -2.26
C PHE A 148 -13.06 8.83 -1.23
N TRP A 149 -12.02 8.06 -1.54
CA TRP A 149 -10.87 7.87 -0.67
C TRP A 149 -9.88 9.02 -0.75
N MET A 150 -9.74 9.65 -1.92
CA MET A 150 -8.84 10.78 -2.10
C MET A 150 -9.16 11.91 -1.12
N ASP A 151 -10.44 12.22 -0.92
CA ASP A 151 -10.87 13.27 0.01
C ASP A 151 -10.61 12.93 1.49
N ARG A 152 -10.33 11.65 1.79
CA ARG A 152 -10.15 11.12 3.15
C ARG A 152 -8.70 10.76 3.47
N ILE A 153 -7.82 10.76 2.48
CA ILE A 153 -6.37 10.59 2.71
C ILE A 153 -5.83 11.89 3.30
N PRO A 154 -5.20 11.86 4.48
CA PRO A 154 -4.64 13.06 5.10
C PRO A 154 -3.73 13.86 4.15
N GLY A 155 -3.98 15.17 4.12
CA GLY A 155 -3.18 16.14 3.38
C GLY A 155 -2.13 16.75 4.29
N ARG A 156 -0.92 16.17 4.27
CA ARG A 156 0.25 16.55 5.08
C ARG A 156 0.16 16.19 6.56
#